data_AF-A0A8T2LXH6-F1
#
_entry.id   AF-A0A8T2LXH6-F1
#
_cell.length_a   1.000
_cell.length_b   1.000
_cell.length_c   1.000
_cell.angle_alpha   90.00
_cell.angle_beta   90.00
_cell.angle_gamma   90.00
#
_symmetry.space_group_name_H-M   'P 1'
#
loop_
_entity.id
_entity.type
_entity.pdbx_description
1 polymer ?
#
loop_
_entity_poly.entity_id
_entity_poly.type
_entity_poly.pdbx_seq_one_letter_code
_entity_poly.pdbx_strand_id
1 'polypeptide(L)'
;MAKTFAHRRHEIINQTPSIEDIKARWPALFKASHLQDEFHRITTVHLESKFMSKLDEYTPKLLALFHSKGGALGLRLKAILHKVSFNYFSVC
;
A
#
# COMPACT_ATOMS: atom_id res chain seq x y z
N MET A 1 16.84 -19.94 19.57
CA MET A 1 17.38 -18.68 19.02
C MET A 1 16.24 -17.68 18.83
N ALA A 2 16.37 -16.45 19.35
CA ALA A 2 15.46 -15.37 18.98
C ALA A 2 15.74 -14.95 17.53
N LYS A 3 14.73 -15.02 16.67
CA LYS A 3 14.83 -14.61 15.27
C LYS A 3 14.87 -13.07 15.19
N THR A 4 15.99 -12.51 14.74
CA THR A 4 16.22 -11.04 14.68
C THR A 4 15.99 -10.46 13.28
N PHE A 5 15.80 -9.14 13.20
CA PHE A 5 15.69 -8.39 11.94
C PHE A 5 16.87 -8.65 10.99
N ALA A 6 18.11 -8.66 11.50
CA ALA A 6 19.30 -8.87 10.70
C ALA A 6 19.31 -10.29 10.07
N HIS A 7 18.90 -11.30 10.85
CA HIS A 7 18.82 -12.67 10.36
C HIS A 7 17.81 -12.80 9.21
N ARG A 8 16.60 -12.23 9.38
CA ARG A 8 15.58 -12.22 8.33
C ARG A 8 16.06 -11.53 7.05
N ARG A 9 16.67 -10.35 7.18
CA ARG A 9 17.14 -9.58 6.02
C ARG A 9 18.19 -10.36 5.24
N HIS A 10 19.13 -11.01 5.94
CA HIS A 10 20.13 -11.86 5.31
C HIS A 10 19.48 -13.03 4.57
N GLU A 11 18.51 -13.71 5.19
CA GLU A 11 17.78 -14.82 4.60
C GLU A 11 17.03 -14.40 3.32
N ILE A 12 16.20 -13.35 3.41
CA ILE A 12 15.36 -12.89 2.29
C ILE A 12 16.21 -12.42 1.12
N ILE A 13 17.28 -11.66 1.39
CA ILE A 13 18.09 -11.05 0.32
C ILE A 13 19.04 -12.08 -0.30
N ASN A 14 19.71 -12.92 0.50
CA ASN A 14 20.77 -13.78 -0.01
C ASN A 14 20.28 -15.17 -0.40
N GLN A 15 19.25 -15.68 0.26
CA GLN A 15 18.74 -17.03 0.01
C GLN A 15 17.50 -17.03 -0.90
N THR A 16 16.92 -15.85 -1.15
CA THR A 16 15.74 -15.65 -2.01
C THR A 16 14.69 -16.77 -1.88
N PRO A 17 14.23 -17.07 -0.65
CA PRO A 17 13.31 -18.18 -0.42
C PRO A 17 11.93 -17.91 -1.04
N SER A 18 11.13 -18.96 -1.18
CA SER A 18 9.76 -18.82 -1.69
C SER A 18 8.90 -17.94 -0.75
N ILE A 19 7.82 -17.35 -1.28
CA ILE A 19 6.88 -16.57 -0.45
C ILE A 19 6.25 -17.45 0.64
N GLU A 20 6.01 -18.72 0.34
CA GLU A 20 5.43 -19.68 1.28
C GLU A 20 6.37 -19.93 2.45
N ASP A 21 7.66 -20.10 2.16
CA ASP A 21 8.74 -20.22 3.15
C ASP A 21 8.89 -18.96 4.02
N ILE A 22 8.85 -17.77 3.41
CA ILE A 22 8.93 -16.49 4.13
C ILE A 22 7.73 -16.36 5.06
N LYS A 23 6.53 -16.73 4.60
CA LYS A 23 5.31 -16.67 5.41
C LYS A 23 5.34 -17.65 6.57
N ALA A 24 5.84 -18.87 6.36
CA ALA A 24 5.99 -19.86 7.42
C ALA A 24 7.01 -19.43 8.48
N ARG A 25 8.15 -18.86 8.06
CA ARG A 25 9.24 -18.48 8.97
C ARG A 25 9.06 -17.10 9.61
N TRP A 26 8.42 -16.17 8.92
CA TRP A 26 8.24 -14.76 9.28
C TRP A 26 6.77 -14.30 9.11
N PRO A 27 5.80 -14.96 9.75
CA PRO A 27 4.37 -14.64 9.58
C PRO A 27 4.04 -13.20 9.99
N ALA A 28 4.85 -12.61 10.87
CA ALA A 28 4.77 -11.21 11.27
C ALA A 28 4.85 -10.23 10.08
N LEU A 29 5.63 -10.49 9.03
CA LEU A 29 5.73 -9.61 7.86
C LEU A 29 4.40 -9.45 7.11
N PHE A 30 3.49 -10.41 7.28
CA PHE A 30 2.18 -10.40 6.63
C PHE A 30 1.10 -9.78 7.52
N LYS A 31 1.48 -9.19 8.66
CA LYS A 31 0.62 -8.33 9.47
C LYS A 31 0.94 -6.87 9.15
N ALA A 32 -0.09 -6.07 8.90
CA ALA A 32 0.06 -4.68 8.48
C ALA A 32 0.92 -3.85 9.44
N SER A 33 0.70 -3.94 10.76
CA SER A 33 1.47 -3.19 11.77
C SER A 33 2.96 -3.51 11.72
N HIS A 34 3.32 -4.79 11.72
CA HIS A 34 4.72 -5.20 11.67
C HIS A 34 5.39 -4.87 10.33
N LEU A 35 4.63 -4.92 9.22
CA LEU A 35 5.13 -4.48 7.92
C LEU A 35 5.44 -2.98 7.91
N GLN A 36 4.56 -2.17 8.53
CA GLN A 36 4.78 -0.73 8.68
C GLN A 36 6.04 -0.44 9.51
N ASP A 37 6.21 -1.12 10.65
CA ASP A 37 7.39 -0.98 11.51
C ASP A 37 8.68 -1.36 10.77
N GLU A 38 8.63 -2.44 9.99
CA GLU A 38 9.74 -2.90 9.16
C GLU A 38 10.12 -1.88 8.08
N PHE A 39 9.10 -1.39 7.37
CA PHE A 39 9.27 -0.39 6.34
C PHE A 39 9.87 0.88 6.93
N HIS A 40 9.37 1.33 8.08
CA HIS A 40 9.91 2.48 8.79
C HIS A 40 11.36 2.24 9.24
N ARG A 41 11.67 1.06 9.78
CA ARG A 41 13.05 0.71 10.17
C ARG A 41 14.03 0.70 9.00
N ILE A 42 13.61 0.32 7.79
CA ILE A 42 14.47 0.25 6.60
C ILE A 42 14.59 1.62 5.92
N THR A 43 13.48 2.34 5.78
CA THR A 43 13.39 3.54 4.94
C THR A 43 13.38 4.83 5.73
N THR A 44 13.18 4.77 7.05
CA THR A 44 12.90 5.89 7.96
C THR A 44 11.60 6.64 7.66
N VAL A 45 10.77 6.13 6.75
CA VAL A 45 9.51 6.75 6.32
C VAL A 45 8.32 6.03 6.95
N HIS A 46 7.35 6.78 7.45
CA HIS A 46 6.07 6.22 7.87
C HIS A 46 5.24 5.84 6.64
N LEU A 47 5.07 4.53 6.39
CA LEU A 47 4.45 4.00 5.17
C LEU A 47 3.05 4.57 4.94
N GLU A 48 2.17 4.47 5.94
CA GLU A 48 0.76 4.84 5.82
C GLU A 48 0.61 6.35 5.57
N SER A 49 1.23 7.18 6.40
CA SER A 49 1.22 8.64 6.23
C SER A 49 1.78 9.05 4.86
N LYS A 50 2.90 8.47 4.44
CA LYS A 50 3.49 8.79 3.13
C LYS A 50 2.58 8.36 1.99
N PHE A 51 2.00 7.16 2.07
CA PHE A 51 1.09 6.63 1.08
C PHE A 51 -0.15 7.51 0.94
N MET A 52 -0.80 7.88 2.05
CA MET A 52 -1.95 8.79 2.04
C MET A 52 -1.58 10.16 1.47
N SER A 53 -0.45 10.75 1.89
CA SER A 53 0.01 12.03 1.33
C SER A 53 0.21 11.98 -0.19
N LYS A 54 0.67 10.84 -0.72
CA LYS A 54 0.88 10.64 -2.15
C LYS A 54 -0.42 10.40 -2.88
N LEU A 55 -1.37 9.69 -2.27
CA LEU A 55 -2.73 9.59 -2.80
C LEU A 55 -3.36 10.97 -2.91
N ASP A 56 -3.28 11.79 -1.86
CA ASP A 56 -3.84 13.15 -1.88
C ASP A 56 -3.16 14.03 -2.94
N GLU A 57 -1.84 13.95 -3.08
CA GLU A 57 -1.07 14.68 -4.09
C GLU A 57 -1.50 14.35 -5.52
N TYR A 58 -1.75 13.06 -5.82
CA TYR A 58 -2.05 12.60 -7.17
C TYR A 58 -3.55 12.56 -7.48
N THR A 59 -4.42 12.55 -6.48
CA THR A 59 -5.87 12.46 -6.64
C THR A 59 -6.44 13.57 -7.54
N PRO A 60 -6.11 14.86 -7.37
CA PRO A 60 -6.61 15.91 -8.26
C PRO A 60 -6.25 15.70 -9.73
N LYS A 61 -5.02 15.23 -10.01
CA LYS A 61 -4.55 14.94 -11.37
C LYS A 61 -5.32 13.77 -11.96
N LEU A 62 -5.54 12.71 -11.18
CA LEU A 62 -6.30 11.55 -11.60
C LEU A 62 -7.77 11.90 -11.90
N LEU A 63 -8.39 12.73 -11.05
CA LEU A 63 -9.75 13.22 -11.25
C LEU A 63 -9.86 14.06 -12.51
N ALA A 64 -8.93 14.98 -12.75
CA ALA A 64 -8.91 15.78 -13.99
C ALA A 64 -8.83 14.89 -15.24
N LEU A 65 -7.97 13.87 -15.22
CA LEU A 65 -7.89 12.90 -16.30
C LEU A 65 -9.21 12.15 -16.50
N PHE A 66 -9.86 11.72 -15.42
CA PHE A 66 -11.15 11.02 -15.50
C PHE A 66 -12.26 11.92 -16.04
N HIS A 67 -12.31 13.19 -15.64
CA HIS A 67 -13.27 14.16 -16.17
C HIS A 67 -13.04 14.48 -17.66
N SER A 68 -11.79 14.42 -18.13
CA SER A 68 -11.47 14.61 -19.55
C SER A 68 -11.90 13.44 -20.44
N LYS A 69 -12.18 12.25 -19.86
CA LYS A 69 -12.63 11.07 -20.62
C LYS A 69 -14.15 11.15 -20.86
N GLY A 70 -14.54 11.16 -22.13
CA GLY A 70 -15.94 11.09 -22.57
C GLY A 70 -16.43 9.67 -22.90
N GLY A 71 -17.63 9.59 -23.47
CA GLY A 71 -18.22 8.34 -23.97
C GLY A 71 -18.54 7.32 -22.88
N ALA A 72 -18.69 6.05 -23.28
CA ALA A 72 -19.04 4.96 -22.37
C ALA A 72 -18.03 4.78 -21.21
N LEU A 73 -16.74 5.01 -21.47
CA LEU A 73 -15.70 4.97 -20.44
C LEU A 73 -15.86 6.11 -19.43
N GLY A 74 -16.10 7.34 -19.90
CA GLY A 74 -16.36 8.49 -19.03
C GLY A 74 -17.57 8.28 -18.11
N LEU A 75 -18.65 7.68 -18.62
CA LEU A 75 -19.83 7.34 -17.81
C LEU A 75 -19.53 6.30 -16.73
N ARG A 76 -18.76 5.24 -17.07
CA ARG A 76 -18.32 4.23 -16.09
C ARG A 76 -17.43 4.84 -15.02
N LEU A 77 -16.48 5.70 -15.41
CA LEU A 77 -15.59 6.39 -14.48
C LEU A 77 -16.38 7.33 -13.55
N LYS A 78 -17.35 8.08 -14.08
CA LYS A 78 -18.24 8.95 -13.29
C LYS A 78 -19.05 8.14 -12.26
N ALA A 79 -19.54 6.97 -12.64
CA ALA A 79 -20.24 6.06 -11.71
C ALA A 79 -19.32 5.52 -10.60
N ILE A 80 -18.06 5.19 -10.92
CA ILE A 80 -17.07 4.77 -9.93
C ILE A 80 -16.73 5.92 -8.97
N LEU A 81 -16.45 7.12 -9.50
CA LEU A 81 -16.14 8.30 -8.70
C LEU A 81 -17.28 8.68 -7.74
N HIS A 82 -18.52 8.55 -8.20
CA HIS A 82 -19.69 8.75 -7.36
C HIS A 82 -19.69 7.77 -6.17
N LYS A 83 -19.43 6.47 -6.40
CA LYS A 83 -19.34 5.47 -5.32
C LYS A 83 -18.20 5.73 -4.32
N VAL A 84 -17.07 6.26 -4.80
CA VAL A 84 -15.91 6.58 -3.95
C VAL A 84 -16.19 7.81 -3.07
N SER A 85 -16.84 8.85 -3.60
CA SER A 85 -17.20 10.05 -2.83
C SER A 85 -18.17 9.76 -1.68
N PHE A 86 -19.09 8.81 -1.85
CA PHE A 86 -19.98 8.38 -0.77
C PHE A 86 -19.26 7.64 0.37
N ASN A 87 -18.11 7.01 0.10
CA ASN A 87 -17.33 6.33 1.14
C ASN A 87 -16.42 7.30 1.91
N TYR A 88 -15.84 8.30 1.26
CA TYR A 88 -14.95 9.27 1.93
C TYR A 88 -15.66 10.10 3.01
N PHE A 89 -16.96 10.37 2.87
CA PHE A 89 -17.75 11.11 3.87
C PHE A 89 -18.18 10.25 5.07
N SER A 90 -17.96 8.92 5.03
CA SER A 90 -18.28 8.00 6.13
C SER A 90 -17.07 7.67 7.02
N VAL A 91 -15.87 8.15 6.65
CA VAL A 91 -14.62 7.88 7.39
C VAL A 91 -14.04 9.13 8.06
N CYS A 92 -14.74 10.26 8.00
CA CYS A 92 -14.50 11.43 8.84
C CYS A 92 -15.55 11.51 9.95
#